data_AF-A0A429E6M5-F1
#
_entry.id   AF-A0A429E6M5-F1
#
_cell.length_a   1.000
_cell.length_b   1.000
_cell.length_c   1.000
_cell.angle_alpha   90.00
_cell.angle_beta   90.00
_cell.angle_gamma   90.00
#
_symmetry.space_group_name_H-M   'P 1'
#
loop_
_entity.id
_entity.type
_entity.pdbx_description
1 polymer ?
#
loop_
_entity_poly.entity_id
_entity_poly.type
_entity_poly.pdbx_seq_one_letter_code
_entity_poly.pdbx_strand_id
1 'polypeptide(L)'
;MVTSANLNAASNEVYVALLVPDAPSFPAIIDDERWNTFAVPRFRRATAEAVASWLNAMHEEDPRTWPGGAAFGPDGVLTVLEGEERATARVLPDAEGRYAIGFQGWAWVLSAPTIDKQRNAELLDDRARLTAESREILVTININGSDPVFPALPSVEHGWSRAGCPRFRREVAEVVVAWINDVARSSPEGADRAYWDADTIVLLDNQAIADDGYLPTRIDADSDGRYAIGTTFEWELVDQEL
;
A
#
# COMPACT_ATOMS: atom_id res chain seq x y z
N MET A 1 27.66 8.14 -2.55
CA MET A 1 26.58 8.04 -3.56
C MET A 1 25.91 6.70 -3.34
N VAL A 2 24.77 6.69 -2.66
CA VAL A 2 23.98 5.46 -2.47
C VAL A 2 23.33 5.16 -3.82
N THR A 3 23.71 4.05 -4.43
CA THR A 3 22.98 3.47 -5.55
C THR A 3 21.52 3.33 -5.14
N SER A 4 20.59 3.97 -5.87
CA SER A 4 19.16 3.82 -5.66
C SER A 4 18.81 2.34 -5.62
N ALA A 5 18.61 1.80 -4.42
CA ALA A 5 18.19 0.42 -4.26
C ALA A 5 16.87 0.24 -5.02
N ASN A 6 16.73 -0.85 -5.77
CA ASN A 6 15.43 -1.19 -6.34
C ASN A 6 14.50 -1.53 -5.17
N LEU A 7 13.62 -0.59 -4.80
CA LEU A 7 12.67 -0.71 -3.69
C LEU A 7 11.29 -1.16 -4.16
N ASN A 8 11.20 -1.72 -5.36
CA ASN A 8 9.98 -2.37 -5.81
C ASN A 8 9.83 -3.74 -5.15
N ALA A 9 8.63 -4.05 -4.67
CA ALA A 9 8.29 -5.38 -4.15
C ALA A 9 8.54 -6.48 -5.19
N ALA A 10 9.13 -7.59 -4.76
CA ALA A 10 9.13 -8.83 -5.54
C ALA A 10 7.75 -9.52 -5.48
N SER A 11 7.52 -10.55 -6.29
CA SER A 11 6.20 -11.20 -6.46
C SER A 11 5.56 -11.77 -5.18
N ASN A 12 6.32 -11.95 -4.10
CA ASN A 12 5.83 -12.42 -2.80
C ASN A 12 6.03 -11.38 -1.68
N GLU A 13 6.43 -10.17 -2.01
CA GLU A 13 6.62 -9.08 -1.06
C GLU A 13 5.42 -8.13 -1.11
N VAL A 14 5.14 -7.54 0.04
CA VAL A 14 4.17 -6.47 0.23
C VAL A 14 4.91 -5.27 0.80
N TYR A 15 4.31 -4.09 0.74
CA TYR A 15 4.88 -2.91 1.37
C TYR A 15 4.45 -2.83 2.83
N VAL A 16 5.41 -2.49 3.69
CA VAL A 16 5.16 -2.16 5.10
C VAL A 16 5.75 -0.79 5.42
N ALA A 17 5.12 -0.07 6.33
CA ALA A 17 5.63 1.18 6.88
C ALA A 17 5.62 1.11 8.41
N LEU A 18 6.51 1.85 9.04
CA LEU A 18 6.42 2.05 10.49
C LEU A 18 5.20 2.95 10.77
N LEU A 19 4.43 2.67 11.82
CA LEU A 19 3.28 3.48 12.23
C LEU A 19 3.76 4.81 12.87
N VAL A 20 4.33 5.68 12.04
CA VAL A 20 4.68 7.07 12.34
C VAL A 20 4.31 7.96 11.16
N PRO A 21 4.07 9.26 11.36
CA PRO A 21 3.78 10.18 10.26
C PRO A 21 4.87 10.15 9.18
N ASP A 22 4.43 10.14 7.93
CA ASP A 22 5.28 10.23 6.72
C ASP A 22 6.38 9.16 6.60
N ALA A 23 6.25 8.03 7.32
CA ALA A 23 7.16 6.90 7.15
C ALA A 23 7.17 6.41 5.68
N PRO A 24 8.35 6.22 5.07
CA PRO A 24 8.43 5.57 3.77
C PRO A 24 7.99 4.11 3.90
N SER A 25 7.49 3.57 2.78
CA SER A 25 7.09 2.17 2.70
C SER A 25 8.19 1.31 2.09
N PHE A 26 8.38 0.12 2.64
CA PHE A 26 9.48 -0.79 2.34
C PHE A 26 8.95 -2.17 1.94
N PRO A 27 9.47 -2.79 0.87
CA PRO A 27 9.04 -4.13 0.48
C PRO A 27 9.60 -5.22 1.41
N ALA A 28 8.74 -6.09 1.90
CA ALA A 28 9.08 -7.21 2.77
C ALA A 28 8.18 -8.41 2.49
N ILE A 29 8.64 -9.60 2.89
CA ILE A 29 7.70 -10.68 3.20
C ILE A 29 7.17 -10.44 4.62
N ILE A 30 5.96 -10.91 4.91
CA ILE A 30 5.38 -10.83 6.25
C ILE A 30 5.17 -12.25 6.79
N ASP A 31 5.38 -12.44 8.08
CA ASP A 31 4.94 -13.67 8.74
C ASP A 31 3.41 -13.69 8.83
N ASP A 32 2.82 -14.88 8.84
CA ASP A 32 1.37 -15.05 8.94
C ASP A 32 0.83 -14.53 10.28
N GLU A 33 1.54 -14.79 11.37
CA GLU A 33 1.18 -14.34 12.72
C GLU A 33 1.55 -12.87 12.92
N ARG A 34 0.59 -12.08 13.41
CA ARG A 34 0.77 -10.69 13.78
C ARG A 34 1.35 -10.59 15.19
N TRP A 35 2.15 -9.56 15.43
CA TRP A 35 2.57 -9.21 16.79
C TRP A 35 1.76 -8.01 17.28
N ASN A 36 0.88 -8.19 18.27
CA ASN A 36 -0.01 -7.12 18.75
C ASN A 36 -0.73 -6.42 17.58
N THR A 37 -1.31 -7.20 16.67
CA THR A 37 -1.97 -6.73 15.41
C THR A 37 -1.06 -6.08 14.38
N PHE A 38 0.26 -5.97 14.62
CA PHE A 38 1.23 -5.44 13.68
C PHE A 38 1.82 -6.52 12.80
N ALA A 39 2.16 -6.14 11.57
CA ALA A 39 2.89 -6.99 10.64
C ALA A 39 4.27 -7.32 11.19
N VAL A 40 4.78 -8.51 10.84
CA VAL A 40 6.12 -8.95 11.23
C VAL A 40 6.94 -9.11 9.95
N PRO A 41 7.60 -8.02 9.48
CA PRO A 41 8.25 -8.02 8.18
C PRO A 41 9.65 -8.64 8.23
N ARG A 42 10.04 -9.30 7.13
CA ARG A 42 11.41 -9.71 6.84
C ARG A 42 11.92 -9.09 5.55
N PHE A 43 12.89 -8.20 5.71
CA PHE A 43 13.43 -7.39 4.64
C PHE A 43 14.60 -8.10 3.95
N ARG A 44 14.59 -8.16 2.61
CA ARG A 44 15.81 -8.51 1.87
C ARG A 44 16.91 -7.48 2.17
N ARG A 45 18.17 -7.88 1.98
CA ARG A 45 19.35 -7.04 2.28
C ARG A 45 19.25 -5.60 1.79
N ALA A 46 18.93 -5.39 0.53
CA ALA A 46 18.82 -4.04 -0.06
C ALA A 46 17.73 -3.19 0.62
N THR A 47 16.62 -3.80 1.02
CA THR A 47 15.56 -3.09 1.74
C THR A 47 15.97 -2.81 3.19
N ALA A 48 16.65 -3.75 3.85
CA ALA A 48 17.19 -3.53 5.20
C ALA A 48 18.20 -2.37 5.23
N GLU A 49 19.02 -2.21 4.19
CA GLU A 49 19.91 -1.06 4.02
C GLU A 49 19.15 0.25 3.83
N ALA A 50 18.02 0.22 3.13
CA ALA A 50 17.15 1.40 2.98
C ALA A 50 16.46 1.78 4.31
N VAL A 51 15.97 0.80 5.07
CA VAL A 51 15.42 1.03 6.42
C VAL A 51 16.49 1.64 7.33
N ALA A 52 17.71 1.09 7.32
CA ALA A 52 18.82 1.63 8.12
C ALA A 52 19.20 3.06 7.72
N SER A 53 19.24 3.33 6.41
CA SER A 53 19.53 4.67 5.89
C SER A 53 18.46 5.67 6.30
N TRP A 54 17.18 5.29 6.26
CA TRP A 54 16.07 6.14 6.71
C TRP A 54 16.15 6.42 8.21
N LEU A 55 16.38 5.40 9.05
CA LEU A 55 16.54 5.59 10.50
C LEU A 55 17.67 6.58 10.83
N ASN A 56 18.81 6.45 10.15
CA ASN A 56 19.93 7.36 10.33
C ASN A 56 19.59 8.79 9.89
N ALA A 57 18.85 8.95 8.78
CA ALA A 57 18.41 10.27 8.33
C ALA A 57 17.46 10.93 9.35
N MET A 58 16.51 10.17 9.91
CA MET A 58 15.60 10.67 10.96
C MET A 58 16.38 11.07 12.23
N HIS A 59 17.40 10.30 12.61
CA HIS A 59 18.30 10.63 13.72
C HIS A 59 19.11 11.89 13.47
N GLU A 60 19.65 12.07 12.26
CA GLU A 60 20.39 13.27 11.88
C GLU A 60 19.50 14.52 11.90
N GLU A 61 18.22 14.39 11.53
CA GLU A 61 17.25 15.48 11.53
C GLU A 61 16.77 15.85 12.95
N ASP A 62 16.34 14.87 13.74
CA ASP A 62 15.90 15.07 15.13
C ASP A 62 16.33 13.91 16.04
N PRO A 63 17.54 13.95 16.62
CA PRO A 63 18.06 12.87 17.44
C PRO A 63 17.36 12.73 18.80
N ARG A 64 16.51 13.68 19.20
CA ARG A 64 15.73 13.55 20.44
C ARG A 64 14.49 12.71 20.20
N THR A 65 13.80 12.95 19.09
CA THR A 65 12.64 12.15 18.69
C THR A 65 13.06 10.79 18.15
N TRP A 66 14.21 10.74 17.47
CA TRP A 66 14.76 9.54 16.85
C TRP A 66 16.15 9.23 17.43
N PRO A 67 16.25 8.73 18.68
CA PRO A 67 17.54 8.47 19.32
C PRO A 67 18.28 7.27 18.71
N GLY A 68 17.59 6.48 17.90
CA GLY A 68 18.11 5.27 17.28
C GLY A 68 18.96 5.52 16.03
N GLY A 69 19.65 4.49 15.59
CA GLY A 69 20.49 4.48 14.39
C GLY A 69 20.78 3.04 13.99
N ALA A 70 21.22 2.82 12.76
CA ALA A 70 21.39 1.48 12.24
C ALA A 70 22.62 1.37 11.34
N ALA A 71 23.42 0.33 11.54
CA ALA A 71 24.63 0.09 10.75
C ALA A 71 24.88 -1.40 10.54
N PHE A 72 25.32 -1.74 9.34
CA PHE A 72 25.76 -3.10 9.02
C PHE A 72 27.22 -3.30 9.39
N GLY A 73 27.48 -4.39 10.12
CA GLY A 73 28.83 -4.88 10.36
C GLY A 73 29.45 -5.57 9.14
N PRO A 74 30.77 -5.84 9.15
CA PRO A 74 31.46 -6.57 8.09
C PRO A 74 31.02 -8.04 8.01
N ASP A 75 30.42 -8.57 9.06
CA ASP A 75 29.82 -9.92 9.14
C ASP A 75 28.41 -9.98 8.53
N GLY A 76 27.91 -8.87 7.98
CA GLY A 76 26.58 -8.79 7.40
C GLY A 76 25.45 -8.68 8.44
N VAL A 77 25.76 -8.60 9.73
CA VAL A 77 24.78 -8.41 10.81
C VAL A 77 24.38 -6.93 10.89
N LEU A 78 23.08 -6.66 10.96
CA LEU A 78 22.58 -5.31 11.21
C LEU A 78 22.59 -5.06 12.71
N THR A 79 23.14 -3.91 13.11
CA THR A 79 23.03 -3.41 14.47
C THR A 79 22.05 -2.25 14.47
N VAL A 80 20.99 -2.33 15.28
CA VAL A 80 19.98 -1.29 15.45
C VAL A 80 20.06 -0.78 16.89
N LEU A 81 20.18 0.54 17.04
CA LEU A 81 20.10 1.21 18.31
C LEU A 81 18.64 1.56 18.59
N GLU A 82 18.08 1.02 19.67
CA GLU A 82 16.67 1.17 20.04
C GLU A 82 16.54 2.00 21.34
N GLY A 83 15.65 3.01 21.31
CA GLY A 83 15.18 3.76 22.48
C GLY A 83 16.20 4.69 23.17
N GLU A 84 15.74 5.36 24.23
CA GLU A 84 16.55 6.27 25.05
C GLU A 84 17.62 5.54 25.89
N GLU A 85 17.35 4.29 26.25
CA GLU A 85 18.30 3.42 26.98
C GLU A 85 19.40 2.85 26.06
N ARG A 86 19.36 3.13 24.76
CA ARG A 86 20.36 2.71 23.77
C ARG A 86 20.59 1.20 23.74
N ALA A 87 19.52 0.43 23.92
CA ALA A 87 19.59 -1.01 23.76
C ALA A 87 20.01 -1.31 22.32
N THR A 88 21.06 -2.12 22.17
CA THR A 88 21.60 -2.46 20.84
C THR A 88 21.06 -3.82 20.44
N ALA A 89 20.19 -3.85 19.44
CA ALA A 89 19.68 -5.06 18.85
C ALA A 89 20.59 -5.53 17.71
N ARG A 90 21.02 -6.79 17.75
CA ARG A 90 21.70 -7.44 16.62
C ARG A 90 20.67 -8.22 15.82
N VAL A 91 20.44 -7.81 14.59
CA VAL A 91 19.51 -8.45 13.66
C VAL A 91 20.32 -9.27 12.66
N LEU A 92 20.29 -10.59 12.84
CA LEU A 92 20.89 -11.54 11.91
C LEU A 92 19.93 -11.80 10.75
N PRO A 93 20.45 -12.06 9.53
CA PRO A 93 19.61 -12.57 8.47
C PRO A 93 19.13 -14.00 8.79
N ASP A 94 17.93 -14.35 8.35
CA ASP A 94 17.43 -15.73 8.34
C ASP A 94 18.09 -16.57 7.23
N ALA A 95 17.64 -17.82 7.06
CA ALA A 95 18.20 -18.76 6.09
C ALA A 95 18.06 -18.27 4.64
N GLU A 96 17.08 -17.41 4.37
CA GLU A 96 16.79 -16.78 3.09
C GLU A 96 17.50 -15.42 2.92
N GLY A 97 18.32 -15.01 3.89
CA GLY A 97 19.07 -13.76 3.83
C GLY A 97 18.24 -12.52 4.18
N ARG A 98 17.14 -12.66 4.93
CA ARG A 98 16.20 -11.58 5.26
C ARG A 98 16.29 -11.17 6.74
N TYR A 99 16.07 -9.88 6.99
CA TYR A 99 16.27 -9.24 8.28
C TYR A 99 14.93 -8.87 8.91
N ALA A 100 14.66 -9.36 10.12
CA ALA A 100 13.48 -9.02 10.90
C ALA A 100 13.76 -7.79 11.80
N ILE A 101 13.69 -6.59 11.21
CA ILE A 101 14.01 -5.33 11.89
C ILE A 101 12.84 -4.91 12.79
N GLY A 102 13.10 -4.69 14.07
CA GLY A 102 12.05 -4.31 15.04
C GLY A 102 11.09 -5.45 15.40
N PHE A 103 11.50 -6.71 15.17
CA PHE A 103 10.72 -7.90 15.47
C PHE A 103 10.15 -7.85 16.90
N GLN A 104 8.83 -7.92 17.02
CA GLN A 104 8.10 -7.89 18.30
C GLN A 104 8.39 -6.67 19.19
N GLY A 105 8.82 -5.56 18.60
CA GLY A 105 9.03 -4.29 19.32
C GLY A 105 8.50 -3.08 18.57
N TRP A 106 8.36 -3.16 17.24
CA TRP A 106 8.00 -2.03 16.39
C TRP A 106 6.63 -2.25 15.74
N ALA A 107 5.87 -1.16 15.64
CA ALA A 107 4.54 -1.14 15.04
C ALA A 107 4.64 -1.04 13.50
N TRP A 108 4.96 -2.16 12.83
CA TRP A 108 4.92 -2.24 11.37
C TRP A 108 3.48 -2.47 10.89
N VAL A 109 3.04 -1.70 9.90
CA VAL A 109 1.73 -1.84 9.27
C VAL A 109 1.89 -2.10 7.78
N LEU A 110 0.99 -2.90 7.21
CA LEU A 110 0.92 -3.03 5.75
C LEU A 110 0.56 -1.66 5.14
N SER A 111 1.15 -1.38 3.99
CA SER A 111 1.07 -0.08 3.32
C SER A 111 1.02 -0.25 1.80
N ALA A 112 0.89 0.86 1.10
CA ALA A 112 1.15 0.99 -0.33
C ALA A 112 2.57 1.56 -0.55
N PRO A 113 3.18 1.41 -1.74
CA PRO A 113 4.40 2.14 -2.08
C PRO A 113 4.21 3.63 -1.76
N THR A 114 5.27 4.32 -1.32
CA THR A 114 5.19 5.77 -1.08
C THR A 114 4.82 6.47 -2.39
N ILE A 115 3.55 6.90 -2.49
CA ILE A 115 2.99 7.44 -3.72
C ILE A 115 3.36 8.92 -3.86
N ASP A 116 3.68 9.34 -5.09
CA ASP A 116 3.78 10.74 -5.46
C ASP A 116 2.40 11.42 -5.36
N LYS A 117 2.24 12.28 -4.35
CA LYS A 117 1.01 13.03 -4.09
C LYS A 117 0.58 13.86 -5.31
N GLN A 118 1.55 14.42 -6.04
CA GLN A 118 1.28 15.20 -7.24
C GLN A 118 0.74 14.31 -8.36
N ARG A 119 1.31 13.12 -8.53
CA ARG A 119 0.84 12.16 -9.53
C ARG A 119 -0.61 11.73 -9.30
N ASN A 120 -0.99 11.48 -8.04
CA ASN A 120 -2.39 11.16 -7.73
C ASN A 120 -3.33 12.33 -8.02
N ALA A 121 -2.95 13.55 -7.66
CA ALA A 121 -3.74 14.74 -7.96
C ALA A 121 -3.94 14.92 -9.47
N GLU A 122 -2.88 14.75 -10.26
CA GLU A 122 -2.96 14.81 -11.73
C GLU A 122 -3.91 13.77 -12.33
N LEU A 123 -3.93 12.55 -11.79
CA LEU A 123 -4.86 11.51 -12.23
C LEU A 123 -6.32 11.84 -11.89
N LEU A 124 -6.56 12.41 -10.70
CA LEU A 124 -7.90 12.81 -10.27
C LEU A 124 -8.45 13.99 -11.07
N ASP A 125 -7.58 14.87 -11.55
CA ASP A 125 -7.94 16.02 -12.39
C ASP A 125 -8.12 15.65 -13.87
N ASP A 126 -7.68 14.47 -14.32
CA ASP A 126 -7.76 14.02 -15.71
C ASP A 126 -9.18 13.58 -16.11
N ARG A 127 -10.02 14.57 -16.42
CA ARG A 127 -11.41 14.36 -16.86
C ARG A 127 -11.53 13.56 -18.17
N ALA A 128 -10.50 13.54 -19.01
CA ALA A 128 -10.55 12.77 -20.25
C ALA A 128 -10.63 11.28 -19.97
N ARG A 129 -9.91 10.80 -18.94
CA ARG A 129 -9.98 9.39 -18.48
C ARG A 129 -11.34 9.00 -17.96
N LEU A 130 -12.12 9.95 -17.44
CA LEU A 130 -13.44 9.71 -16.85
C LEU A 130 -14.59 9.91 -17.84
N THR A 131 -14.30 10.11 -19.12
CA THR A 131 -15.34 10.11 -20.17
C THR A 131 -15.79 8.67 -20.41
N ALA A 132 -17.10 8.43 -20.32
CA ALA A 132 -17.70 7.11 -20.54
C ALA A 132 -17.60 6.68 -22.01
N GLU A 133 -17.16 5.45 -22.22
CA GLU A 133 -17.19 4.78 -23.52
C GLU A 133 -18.53 4.05 -23.74
N SER A 134 -18.71 3.49 -24.94
CA SER A 134 -19.93 2.76 -25.28
C SER A 134 -20.19 1.63 -24.29
N ARG A 135 -21.43 1.60 -23.77
CA ARG A 135 -21.96 0.63 -22.78
C ARG A 135 -21.42 0.78 -21.36
N GLU A 136 -20.55 1.74 -21.09
CA GLU A 136 -20.15 2.04 -19.71
C GLU A 136 -21.27 2.77 -18.98
N ILE A 137 -21.54 2.32 -17.76
CA ILE A 137 -22.40 2.99 -16.79
C ILE A 137 -21.52 3.84 -15.87
N LEU A 138 -22.13 4.87 -15.26
CA LEU A 138 -21.45 5.72 -14.30
C LEU A 138 -21.70 5.22 -12.89
N VAL A 139 -20.60 5.05 -12.15
CA VAL A 139 -20.61 4.52 -10.79
C VAL A 139 -19.81 5.41 -9.86
N THR A 140 -20.14 5.41 -8.59
CA THR A 140 -19.39 6.16 -7.57
C THR A 140 -19.42 5.41 -6.23
N ILE A 141 -18.55 5.80 -5.32
CA ILE A 141 -18.68 5.48 -3.89
C ILE A 141 -18.91 6.82 -3.23
N ASN A 142 -20.14 7.03 -2.78
CA ASN A 142 -20.59 8.33 -2.29
C ASN A 142 -20.29 8.46 -0.79
N ILE A 143 -19.07 8.89 -0.47
CA ILE A 143 -18.62 9.12 0.90
C ILE A 143 -19.15 10.47 1.42
N ASN A 144 -19.12 11.50 0.57
CA ASN A 144 -19.39 12.88 0.99
C ASN A 144 -20.21 13.73 0.00
N GLY A 145 -20.71 13.14 -1.09
CA GLY A 145 -21.50 13.84 -2.12
C GLY A 145 -20.68 14.59 -3.16
N SER A 146 -19.35 14.56 -3.09
CA SER A 146 -18.44 15.18 -4.07
C SER A 146 -17.43 14.22 -4.67
N ASP A 147 -17.57 12.92 -4.35
CA ASP A 147 -16.69 11.88 -4.85
C ASP A 147 -16.76 11.75 -6.38
N PRO A 148 -15.66 11.35 -7.04
CA PRO A 148 -15.65 11.23 -8.48
C PRO A 148 -16.62 10.17 -8.98
N VAL A 149 -17.02 10.35 -10.23
CA VAL A 149 -17.83 9.38 -10.96
C VAL A 149 -16.95 8.66 -11.96
N PHE A 150 -17.04 7.34 -11.98
CA PHE A 150 -16.17 6.47 -12.75
C PHE A 150 -17.00 5.72 -13.80
N PRO A 151 -16.58 5.71 -15.08
CA PRO A 151 -17.21 4.88 -16.07
C PRO A 151 -16.74 3.42 -15.97
N ALA A 152 -17.68 2.49 -15.96
CA ALA A 152 -17.39 1.06 -15.80
C ALA A 152 -18.37 0.20 -16.60
N LEU A 153 -17.97 -1.04 -16.89
CA LEU A 153 -18.95 -2.07 -17.23
C LEU A 153 -19.49 -2.72 -15.95
N PRO A 154 -20.76 -3.16 -15.94
CA PRO A 154 -21.25 -4.01 -14.86
C PRO A 154 -20.52 -5.37 -14.85
N SER A 155 -20.68 -6.11 -13.75
CA SER A 155 -20.15 -7.48 -13.62
C SER A 155 -20.67 -8.36 -14.77
N VAL A 156 -19.80 -9.21 -15.33
CA VAL A 156 -20.20 -10.19 -16.36
C VAL A 156 -21.18 -11.21 -15.80
N GLU A 157 -20.92 -11.69 -14.58
CA GLU A 157 -21.66 -12.80 -13.98
C GLU A 157 -22.94 -12.34 -13.28
N HIS A 158 -22.90 -11.18 -12.63
CA HIS A 158 -23.99 -10.72 -11.76
C HIS A 158 -24.69 -9.46 -12.28
N GLY A 159 -24.22 -8.88 -13.38
CA GLY A 159 -24.74 -7.61 -13.88
C GLY A 159 -24.58 -6.49 -12.84
N TRP A 160 -25.58 -5.62 -12.75
CA TRP A 160 -25.64 -4.59 -11.72
C TRP A 160 -26.77 -4.88 -10.73
N SER A 161 -26.44 -5.15 -9.46
CA SER A 161 -27.44 -5.25 -8.39
C SER A 161 -26.87 -4.74 -7.06
N ARG A 162 -27.34 -3.57 -6.61
CA ARG A 162 -27.19 -2.90 -5.28
C ARG A 162 -25.78 -2.75 -4.65
N ALA A 163 -24.80 -3.54 -5.07
CA ALA A 163 -23.40 -3.58 -4.67
C ALA A 163 -22.64 -4.34 -5.79
N GLY A 164 -22.84 -3.90 -7.05
CA GLY A 164 -22.19 -4.55 -8.19
C GLY A 164 -20.67 -4.47 -8.09
N CYS A 165 -19.97 -5.35 -8.79
CA CYS A 165 -18.53 -5.22 -8.97
C CYS A 165 -18.26 -4.55 -10.33
N PRO A 166 -18.11 -3.20 -10.38
CA PRO A 166 -17.80 -2.50 -11.61
C PRO A 166 -16.43 -2.94 -12.14
N ARG A 167 -16.37 -3.04 -13.47
CA ARG A 167 -15.18 -3.48 -14.20
C ARG A 167 -14.63 -2.33 -15.03
N PHE A 168 -13.52 -1.79 -14.57
CA PHE A 168 -12.92 -0.57 -15.08
C PHE A 168 -11.86 -0.88 -16.13
N ARG A 169 -11.84 -0.16 -17.25
CA ARG A 169 -10.67 -0.17 -18.14
C ARG A 169 -9.45 0.42 -17.42
N ARG A 170 -8.24 0.06 -17.87
CA ARG A 170 -6.97 0.38 -17.20
C ARG A 170 -6.87 1.85 -16.79
N GLU A 171 -7.24 2.77 -17.68
CA GLU A 171 -7.08 4.21 -17.43
C GLU A 171 -8.02 4.73 -16.35
N VAL A 172 -9.21 4.13 -16.21
CA VAL A 172 -10.18 4.47 -15.15
C VAL A 172 -9.76 3.81 -13.84
N ALA A 173 -9.28 2.56 -13.90
CA ALA A 173 -8.74 1.85 -12.74
C ALA A 173 -7.57 2.62 -12.09
N GLU A 174 -6.73 3.28 -12.88
CA GLU A 174 -5.68 4.18 -12.36
C GLU A 174 -6.25 5.33 -11.52
N VAL A 175 -7.34 5.94 -11.97
CA VAL A 175 -8.01 7.03 -11.25
C VAL A 175 -8.70 6.49 -9.99
N VAL A 176 -9.32 5.32 -10.05
CA VAL A 176 -9.91 4.65 -8.87
C VAL A 176 -8.85 4.36 -7.81
N VAL A 177 -7.68 3.81 -8.20
CA VAL A 177 -6.55 3.57 -7.28
C VAL A 177 -6.04 4.90 -6.70
N ALA A 178 -5.93 5.96 -7.51
CA ALA A 178 -5.53 7.27 -7.01
C ALA A 178 -6.53 7.83 -5.98
N TRP A 179 -7.84 7.67 -6.23
CA TRP A 179 -8.90 8.10 -5.34
C TRP A 179 -8.90 7.33 -4.02
N ILE A 180 -8.79 5.99 -4.04
CA ILE A 180 -8.67 5.16 -2.82
C ILE A 180 -7.56 5.69 -1.90
N ASN A 181 -6.38 5.97 -2.48
CA ASN A 181 -5.25 6.47 -1.71
C ASN A 181 -5.39 7.94 -1.28
N ASP A 182 -6.22 8.73 -1.95
CA ASP A 182 -6.55 10.10 -1.54
C ASP A 182 -7.50 10.10 -0.33
N VAL A 183 -8.51 9.22 -0.35
CA VAL A 183 -9.39 8.95 0.80
C VAL A 183 -8.57 8.44 1.98
N ALA A 184 -7.66 7.47 1.77
CA ALA A 184 -6.76 6.95 2.81
C ALA A 184 -5.88 8.02 3.44
N ARG A 185 -5.51 9.07 2.70
CA ARG A 185 -4.74 10.18 3.25
C ARG A 185 -5.59 11.08 4.15
N SER A 186 -6.84 11.28 3.78
CA SER A 186 -7.81 12.09 4.52
C SER A 186 -8.40 11.34 5.72
N SER A 187 -8.35 10.00 5.73
CA SER A 187 -8.86 9.14 6.80
C SER A 187 -7.99 7.88 7.00
N PRO A 188 -6.78 8.03 7.59
CA PRO A 188 -5.77 6.95 7.63
C PRO A 188 -6.16 5.70 8.41
N GLU A 189 -7.08 5.82 9.37
CA GLU A 189 -7.47 4.73 10.28
C GLU A 189 -8.61 3.85 9.73
N GLY A 190 -9.29 4.27 8.66
CA GLY A 190 -10.53 3.62 8.21
C GLY A 190 -10.60 3.28 6.73
N ALA A 191 -9.67 3.77 5.91
CA ALA A 191 -9.75 3.64 4.46
C ALA A 191 -8.70 2.68 3.89
N ASP A 192 -9.15 1.94 2.89
CA ASP A 192 -8.36 1.01 2.11
C ASP A 192 -7.24 1.71 1.36
N ARG A 193 -6.21 0.94 0.99
CA ARG A 193 -5.08 1.42 0.17
C ARG A 193 -4.93 0.53 -1.04
N ALA A 194 -4.49 1.07 -2.16
CA ALA A 194 -4.30 0.28 -3.37
C ALA A 194 -3.06 0.71 -4.14
N TYR A 195 -2.45 -0.22 -4.87
CA TYR A 195 -1.33 0.12 -5.75
C TYR A 195 -1.22 -0.85 -6.92
N TRP A 196 -0.45 -0.44 -7.93
CA TRP A 196 -0.12 -1.28 -9.07
C TRP A 196 1.14 -2.09 -8.79
N ASP A 197 1.05 -3.39 -8.99
CA ASP A 197 2.17 -4.32 -9.12
C ASP A 197 2.17 -4.83 -10.58
N ALA A 198 2.95 -4.17 -11.42
CA ALA A 198 2.89 -4.29 -12.88
C ALA A 198 1.45 -4.07 -13.42
N ASP A 199 0.80 -5.16 -13.86
CA ASP A 199 -0.55 -5.15 -14.42
C ASP A 199 -1.62 -5.64 -13.44
N THR A 200 -1.26 -5.91 -12.19
CA THR A 200 -2.17 -6.32 -11.12
C THR A 200 -2.40 -5.16 -10.16
N ILE A 201 -3.64 -4.96 -9.71
CA ILE A 201 -3.94 -4.07 -8.58
C ILE A 201 -3.83 -4.87 -7.29
N VAL A 202 -3.06 -4.36 -6.34
CA VAL A 202 -3.01 -4.88 -4.97
C VAL A 202 -3.87 -3.97 -4.10
N LEU A 203 -4.91 -4.53 -3.50
CA LEU A 203 -5.87 -3.84 -2.63
C LEU A 203 -5.71 -4.32 -1.18
N LEU A 204 -5.46 -3.36 -0.28
CA LEU A 204 -5.35 -3.55 1.15
C LEU A 204 -6.67 -3.14 1.79
N ASP A 205 -7.37 -4.14 2.33
CA ASP A 205 -8.57 -4.01 3.14
C ASP A 205 -8.16 -3.58 4.55
N ASN A 206 -8.49 -2.33 4.91
CA ASN A 206 -8.11 -1.76 6.18
C ASN A 206 -8.81 -2.43 7.38
N GLN A 207 -9.95 -3.10 7.17
CA GLN A 207 -10.66 -3.82 8.24
C GLN A 207 -9.99 -5.15 8.58
N ALA A 208 -9.35 -5.80 7.60
CA ALA A 208 -8.72 -7.10 7.75
C ALA A 208 -7.18 -7.05 7.90
N ILE A 209 -6.57 -5.87 7.67
CA ILE A 209 -5.10 -5.69 7.63
C ILE A 209 -4.37 -6.19 8.90
N ALA A 210 -5.07 -6.15 10.03
CA ALA A 210 -4.62 -6.52 11.36
C ALA A 210 -4.79 -8.02 11.69
N ASP A 211 -5.45 -8.78 10.83
CA ASP A 211 -5.77 -10.19 11.07
C ASP A 211 -4.58 -11.10 10.73
N ASP A 212 -4.45 -12.18 11.51
CA ASP A 212 -3.48 -13.25 11.24
C ASP A 212 -3.76 -13.91 9.88
N GLY A 213 -2.71 -14.13 9.10
CA GLY A 213 -2.78 -14.72 7.77
C GLY A 213 -3.41 -13.81 6.70
N TYR A 214 -3.77 -12.56 7.03
CA TYR A 214 -4.28 -11.64 6.02
C TYR A 214 -3.23 -11.38 4.93
N LEU A 215 -3.67 -11.52 3.67
CA LEU A 215 -2.93 -11.16 2.47
C LEU A 215 -3.76 -10.17 1.64
N PRO A 216 -3.14 -9.13 1.06
CA PRO A 216 -3.83 -8.20 0.18
C PRO A 216 -4.51 -8.90 -1.01
N THR A 217 -5.68 -8.40 -1.38
CA THR A 217 -6.39 -8.88 -2.57
C THR A 217 -5.63 -8.47 -3.82
N ARG A 218 -5.40 -9.42 -4.73
CA ARG A 218 -4.78 -9.18 -6.02
C ARG A 218 -5.84 -9.24 -7.11
N ILE A 219 -5.98 -8.15 -7.86
CA ILE A 219 -6.99 -7.98 -8.91
C ILE A 219 -6.27 -7.88 -10.24
N ASP A 220 -6.33 -8.97 -11.00
CA ASP A 220 -5.86 -9.01 -12.38
C ASP A 220 -6.93 -8.47 -13.33
N ALA A 221 -6.51 -8.13 -14.56
CA ALA A 221 -7.46 -7.81 -15.61
C ALA A 221 -8.24 -9.07 -16.04
N ASP A 222 -9.54 -8.91 -16.22
CA ASP A 222 -10.38 -9.88 -16.91
C ASP A 222 -9.93 -10.08 -18.37
N SER A 223 -10.49 -11.08 -19.05
CA SER A 223 -10.19 -11.36 -20.46
C SER A 223 -10.45 -10.20 -21.43
N ASP A 224 -11.26 -9.21 -21.02
CA ASP A 224 -11.52 -7.98 -21.78
C ASP A 224 -10.65 -6.79 -21.36
N GLY A 225 -9.62 -7.01 -20.53
CA GLY A 225 -8.66 -6.00 -20.09
C GLY A 225 -9.18 -5.08 -18.98
N ARG A 226 -10.25 -5.47 -18.27
CA ARG A 226 -10.89 -4.65 -17.24
C ARG A 226 -10.67 -5.18 -15.84
N TYR A 227 -10.62 -4.29 -14.86
CA TYR A 227 -10.32 -4.57 -13.47
C TYR A 227 -11.58 -4.48 -12.62
N ALA A 228 -11.90 -5.58 -11.94
CA ALA A 228 -13.01 -5.69 -11.01
C ALA A 228 -12.59 -5.20 -9.61
N ILE A 229 -12.82 -3.92 -9.31
CA ILE A 229 -12.31 -3.28 -8.07
C ILE A 229 -13.41 -3.18 -7.02
N GLY A 230 -13.08 -3.56 -5.79
CA GLY A 230 -13.94 -3.28 -4.63
C GLY A 230 -15.20 -4.13 -4.61
N THR A 231 -15.09 -5.46 -4.70
CA THR A 231 -16.23 -6.38 -4.47
C THR A 231 -16.86 -6.22 -3.08
N THR A 232 -16.12 -5.61 -2.14
CA THR A 232 -16.56 -5.28 -0.79
C THR A 232 -17.02 -3.83 -0.66
N PHE A 233 -16.94 -3.02 -1.72
CA PHE A 233 -17.34 -1.62 -1.70
C PHE A 233 -18.82 -1.46 -2.03
N GLU A 234 -19.43 -0.44 -1.43
CA GLU A 234 -20.81 -0.05 -1.73
C GLU A 234 -20.83 0.88 -2.95
N TRP A 235 -20.67 0.30 -4.14
CA TRP A 235 -20.78 1.06 -5.39
C TRP A 235 -22.23 1.47 -5.69
N GLU A 236 -22.42 2.75 -5.99
CA GLU A 236 -23.70 3.36 -6.36
C GLU A 236 -23.77 3.67 -7.86
N LEU A 237 -24.96 3.56 -8.45
CA LEU A 237 -25.21 4.12 -9.78
C LEU A 237 -25.38 5.63 -9.65
N VAL A 238 -24.77 6.36 -10.58
CA VAL A 238 -25.11 7.75 -10.78
C VAL A 238 -26.21 7.79 -11.84
N ASP A 239 -27.40 8.25 -11.44
CA ASP A 239 -28.50 8.45 -12.37
C ASP A 239 -28.04 9.37 -13.51
N GLN A 240 -28.01 8.81 -14.72
CA GLN A 240 -27.90 9.63 -15.92
C GLN A 240 -29.32 10.09 -16.25
N GLU A 241 -29.59 11.39 -16.11
CA GLU A 241 -30.70 11.97 -16.86
C GLU A 241 -30.43 11.70 -18.35
N LEU A 242 -31.27 10.85 -18.95
CA LEU A 242 -31.25 10.50 -20.38
C LEU A 242 -31.59 11.70 -21.26
#